data_AF-A0A2E7FI69-F1
#
_entry.id   AF-A0A2E7FI69-F1
#
_cell.length_a   1.000
_cell.length_b   1.000
_cell.length_c   1.000
_cell.angle_alpha   90.00
_cell.angle_beta   90.00
_cell.angle_gamma   90.00
#
_symmetry.space_group_name_H-M   'P 1'
#
loop_
_entity.id
_entity.type
_entity.pdbx_description
1 polymer ?
#
loop_
_entity_poly.entity_id
_entity_poly.type
_entity_poly.pdbx_seq_one_letter_code
_entity_poly.pdbx_strand_id
1 'polypeptide(L)'
;KKLLFLFSALLIVSCSPIVNQQLFSADINPKQTVKQLYGEPTDISISGGVETWVYDYKKSLKSNRVIVFDNNGKIIKHEKELKDLTWILKNTFIYGGGIILGTVLFLSLIIPQI
;
A
#
# COMPACT_ATOMS: atom_id res chain seq x y z
N LYS A 1 -11.46 -33.32 12.26
CA LYS A 1 -11.84 -32.23 13.21
C LYS A 1 -10.85 -31.05 13.22
N LYS A 2 -9.53 -31.26 13.32
CA LYS A 2 -8.53 -30.16 13.29
C LYS A 2 -8.51 -29.32 11.99
N LEU A 3 -8.78 -29.95 10.84
CA LEU A 3 -8.80 -29.29 9.51
C LEU A 3 -9.96 -28.29 9.32
N LEU A 4 -11.12 -28.58 9.90
CA LEU A 4 -12.32 -27.74 9.77
C LEU A 4 -12.18 -26.43 10.58
N PHE A 5 -11.40 -26.48 11.67
CA PHE A 5 -11.03 -25.31 12.46
C PHE A 5 -10.08 -24.38 11.69
N LEU A 6 -9.18 -24.93 10.87
CA LEU A 6 -8.22 -24.18 10.08
C LEU A 6 -8.89 -23.41 8.93
N PHE A 7 -9.87 -24.01 8.25
CA PHE A 7 -10.68 -23.32 7.23
C PHE A 7 -11.55 -22.20 7.83
N SER A 8 -12.12 -22.43 9.02
CA SER A 8 -12.87 -21.40 9.74
C SER A 8 -12.00 -20.18 10.06
N ALA A 9 -10.77 -20.38 10.50
CA ALA A 9 -9.84 -19.30 10.82
C ALA A 9 -9.43 -18.46 9.59
N LEU A 10 -9.33 -19.05 8.39
CA LEU A 10 -8.98 -18.30 7.17
C LEU A 10 -10.11 -17.38 6.67
N LEU A 11 -11.38 -17.73 6.93
CA LEU A 11 -12.53 -16.93 6.49
C LEU A 11 -12.71 -15.62 7.29
N ILE A 12 -12.15 -15.54 8.49
CA ILE A 12 -12.24 -14.35 9.36
C ILE A 12 -11.18 -13.29 9.01
N VAL A 13 -10.14 -13.66 8.25
CA VAL A 13 -9.01 -12.77 7.92
C VAL A 13 -9.20 -12.05 6.58
N SER A 14 -10.18 -12.45 5.77
CA SER A 14 -10.40 -11.91 4.42
C SER A 14 -11.21 -10.61 4.35
N CYS A 15 -11.81 -10.16 5.46
CA CYS A 15 -12.47 -8.84 5.52
C CYS A 15 -11.42 -7.73 5.75
N SER A 16 -10.68 -7.37 4.70
CA SER A 16 -10.03 -6.05 4.67
C SER A 16 -11.07 -5.02 4.24
N PRO A 17 -11.53 -4.11 5.14
CA PRO A 17 -12.36 -3.02 4.70
C PRO A 17 -11.51 -2.16 3.76
N ILE A 18 -11.98 -1.97 2.52
CA ILE A 18 -11.45 -0.94 1.63
C ILE A 18 -11.90 0.39 2.24
N VAL A 19 -11.18 0.85 3.26
CA VAL A 19 -11.42 2.15 3.87
C VAL A 19 -10.85 3.16 2.88
N ASN A 20 -11.73 3.83 2.15
CA ASN A 20 -11.39 4.99 1.34
C ASN A 20 -11.14 6.18 2.30
N GLN A 21 -10.17 6.02 3.20
CA GLN A 21 -9.83 7.04 4.19
C GLN A 21 -9.03 8.10 3.47
N GLN A 22 -9.57 9.32 3.36
CA GLN A 22 -8.72 10.47 3.15
C GLN A 22 -7.78 10.53 4.37
N LEU A 23 -6.55 10.07 4.19
CA LEU A 23 -5.51 9.95 5.23
C LEU A 23 -5.24 11.25 6.00
N PHE A 24 -5.79 12.38 5.55
CA PHE A 24 -5.40 13.71 5.97
C PHE A 24 -6.57 14.60 6.43
N SER A 25 -7.80 14.07 6.52
CA SER A 25 -8.98 14.91 6.79
C SER A 25 -9.11 15.46 8.22
N ALA A 26 -8.25 15.03 9.15
CA ALA A 26 -8.33 15.40 10.57
C ALA A 26 -7.02 15.95 11.18
N ASP A 27 -5.98 16.16 10.37
CA ASP A 27 -4.67 16.53 10.89
C ASP A 27 -4.53 18.04 11.14
N ILE A 28 -3.98 18.39 12.30
CA ILE A 28 -3.68 19.77 12.71
C ILE A 28 -2.53 20.35 11.87
N ASN A 29 -1.62 19.51 11.38
CA ASN A 29 -0.53 19.91 10.49
C ASN A 29 -0.28 18.88 9.36
N PRO A 30 -1.07 18.93 8.27
CA PRO A 30 -1.01 17.95 7.18
C PRO A 30 0.38 17.87 6.51
N LYS A 31 1.16 18.95 6.49
CA LYS A 31 2.53 18.94 5.93
C LYS A 31 3.48 18.10 6.77
N GLN A 32 3.42 18.20 8.09
CA GLN A 32 4.26 17.38 8.97
C GLN A 32 3.92 15.90 8.84
N THR A 33 2.63 15.57 8.76
CA THR A 33 2.18 14.18 8.61
C THR A 33 2.59 13.59 7.27
N VAL A 34 2.52 14.38 6.20
CA VAL A 34 3.06 13.98 4.89
C VAL A 34 4.56 13.69 4.97
N LYS A 35 5.34 14.53 5.65
CA LYS A 35 6.78 14.28 5.86
C LYS A 35 7.04 13.03 6.70
N GLN A 36 6.25 12.78 7.74
CA GLN A 36 6.39 11.56 8.56
C GLN A 36 6.10 10.29 7.77
N LEU A 37 5.10 10.32 6.88
CA LEU A 37 4.70 9.15 6.07
C LEU A 37 5.66 8.88 4.89
N TYR A 38 6.10 9.94 4.21
CA TYR A 38 6.76 9.83 2.91
C TYR A 38 8.21 10.29 2.91
N GLY A 39 8.65 10.95 3.98
CA GLY A 39 9.97 11.57 4.11
C GLY A 39 10.00 12.98 3.50
N GLU A 40 11.22 13.46 3.24
CA GLU A 40 11.42 14.72 2.53
C GLU A 40 11.05 14.55 1.05
N PRO A 41 10.32 15.52 0.46
CA PRO A 41 10.00 15.51 -0.97
C PRO A 41 11.26 15.66 -1.81
N THR A 42 11.21 15.10 -3.01
CA THR A 42 12.29 15.24 -4.00
C THR A 42 12.32 16.63 -4.60
N ASP A 43 11.15 17.22 -4.80
CA ASP A 43 10.99 18.58 -5.32
C ASP A 43 9.80 19.28 -4.66
N ILE A 44 9.94 20.59 -4.46
CA ILE A 44 8.88 21.47 -3.95
C ILE A 44 8.77 22.65 -4.89
N SER A 45 7.58 22.83 -5.48
CA SER A 45 7.29 23.98 -6.35
C SER A 45 6.09 24.76 -5.82
N ILE A 46 6.15 26.09 -5.92
CA ILE A 46 5.06 26.98 -5.52
C ILE A 46 4.63 27.76 -6.76
N SER A 47 3.38 27.61 -7.16
CA SER A 47 2.82 28.29 -8.33
C SER A 47 1.33 28.57 -8.12
N GLY A 48 0.86 29.76 -8.50
CA GLY A 48 -0.58 30.08 -8.46
C GLY A 48 -1.24 29.98 -7.08
N GLY A 49 -0.49 30.15 -5.98
CA GLY A 49 -1.01 29.99 -4.63
C GLY A 49 -1.26 28.54 -4.20
N VAL A 50 -0.57 27.59 -4.85
CA VAL A 50 -0.52 26.21 -4.40
C VAL A 50 0.94 25.75 -4.28
N GLU A 51 1.19 24.91 -3.29
CA GLU A 51 2.49 24.28 -3.06
C GLU A 51 2.41 22.81 -3.46
N THR A 52 3.23 22.39 -4.42
CA THR A 52 3.26 21.03 -4.95
C THR A 52 4.52 20.33 -4.51
N TRP A 53 4.35 19.19 -3.83
CA TRP A 53 5.43 18.31 -3.39
C TRP A 53 5.47 17.08 -4.27
N VAL A 54 6.63 16.82 -4.86
CA VAL A 54 6.87 15.66 -5.72
C VAL A 54 7.79 14.69 -5.01
N TYR A 55 7.38 13.43 -5.00
CA TYR A 55 8.12 12.31 -4.44
C TYR A 55 8.47 11.34 -5.56
N ASP A 56 9.71 11.40 -6.03
CA ASP A 56 10.25 10.47 -7.04
C ASP A 56 11.12 9.41 -6.37
N TYR A 57 10.58 8.19 -6.32
CA TYR A 57 11.24 7.08 -5.66
C TYR A 57 12.04 6.23 -6.65
N LYS A 58 12.89 6.83 -7.50
CA LYS A 58 13.64 6.14 -8.59
C LYS A 58 14.18 4.75 -8.21
N LYS A 59 14.77 4.58 -7.03
CA LYS A 59 15.42 3.34 -6.56
C LYS A 59 14.59 2.48 -5.60
N SER A 60 13.37 2.88 -5.25
CA SER A 60 12.52 2.14 -4.31
C SER A 60 11.37 1.45 -5.02
N LEU A 61 10.88 0.37 -4.39
CA LEU A 61 9.61 -0.29 -4.72
C LEU A 61 8.39 0.60 -4.41
N LYS A 62 8.61 1.74 -3.74
CA LYS A 62 7.59 2.75 -3.49
C LYS A 62 7.13 3.41 -4.80
N SER A 63 5.83 3.67 -4.87
CA SER A 63 5.18 4.37 -5.99
C SER A 63 5.43 5.87 -5.88
N ASN A 64 5.63 6.53 -7.02
CA ASN A 64 5.81 7.98 -7.09
C ASN A 64 4.52 8.68 -6.62
N ARG A 65 4.67 9.88 -6.04
CA ARG A 65 3.54 10.64 -5.51
C ARG A 65 3.67 12.12 -5.78
N VAL A 66 2.53 12.76 -5.98
CA VAL A 66 2.40 14.21 -6.07
C VAL A 66 1.33 14.65 -5.07
N ILE A 67 1.69 15.59 -4.20
CA ILE A 67 0.82 16.13 -3.17
C ILE A 67 0.73 17.63 -3.36
N VAL A 68 -0.48 18.17 -3.46
CA VAL A 68 -0.71 19.60 -3.65
C VAL A 68 -1.39 20.14 -2.41
N PHE A 69 -0.84 21.22 -1.88
CA PHE A 69 -1.34 21.99 -0.76
C PHE A 69 -1.89 23.33 -1.24
N ASP A 70 -2.96 23.80 -0.62
CA ASP A 70 -3.44 25.17 -0.80
C ASP A 70 -2.57 26.18 -0.01
N ASN A 71 -2.86 27.47 -0.19
CA ASN A 71 -2.23 28.56 0.56
C ASN A 71 -2.37 28.45 2.09
N ASN A 72 -3.39 27.75 2.59
CA ASN A 72 -3.61 27.51 4.01
C ASN A 72 -2.87 26.25 4.51
N GLY A 73 -2.10 25.60 3.64
CA GLY A 73 -1.36 24.38 3.93
C GLY A 73 -2.22 23.11 3.95
N LYS A 74 -3.49 23.16 3.52
CA LYS A 74 -4.38 22.00 3.45
C LYS A 74 -4.12 21.20 2.17
N ILE A 75 -4.13 19.88 2.27
CA ILE A 75 -3.98 18.99 1.09
C ILE A 75 -5.24 19.06 0.25
N ILE A 76 -5.10 19.52 -0.99
CA ILE A 76 -6.18 19.60 -1.99
C ILE A 76 -6.11 18.48 -3.02
N LYS A 77 -4.91 17.91 -3.25
CA LYS A 77 -4.71 16.79 -4.16
C LYS A 77 -3.64 15.85 -3.62
N HIS A 78 -3.91 14.55 -3.72
CA HIS A 78 -2.95 13.50 -3.42
C HIS A 78 -3.03 12.44 -4.51
N GLU A 79 -2.06 12.47 -5.42
CA GLU A 79 -1.99 11.58 -6.57
C GLU A 79 -0.84 10.57 -6.38
N LYS A 80 -1.12 9.32 -6.73
CA LYS A 80 -0.17 8.21 -6.62
C LYS A 80 0.02 7.60 -7.99
N GLU A 81 1.23 7.73 -8.53
CA GLU A 81 1.63 7.07 -9.76
C GLU A 81 2.25 5.72 -9.42
N LEU A 82 1.47 4.66 -9.68
CA LEU A 82 1.93 3.29 -9.48
C LEU A 82 3.03 2.98 -10.48
N LYS A 83 4.16 2.48 -10.00
CA LYS A 83 5.16 1.84 -10.87
C LYS A 83 4.64 0.48 -11.30
N ASP A 84 4.76 0.18 -12.59
CA ASP A 84 4.34 -1.10 -13.18
C ASP A 84 4.96 -2.29 -12.45
N LEU A 85 6.26 -2.22 -12.11
CA LEU A 85 6.95 -3.29 -11.37
C LEU A 85 6.35 -3.58 -10.00
N THR A 86 5.90 -2.55 -9.26
CA THR A 86 5.29 -2.74 -7.94
C THR A 86 3.92 -3.42 -8.06
N TRP A 87 3.17 -3.12 -9.12
CA TRP A 87 1.90 -3.80 -9.41
C TRP A 87 2.16 -5.27 -9.75
N ILE A 88 3.12 -5.56 -10.64
CA ILE A 88 3.49 -6.92 -11.02
C ILE A 88 3.96 -7.72 -9.80
N LEU A 89 4.91 -7.19 -9.01
CA LEU A 89 5.41 -7.88 -7.82
C LEU A 89 4.31 -8.16 -6.80
N LYS A 90 3.44 -7.17 -6.54
CA LYS A 90 2.31 -7.36 -5.60
C LYS A 90 1.34 -8.43 -6.10
N ASN A 91 1.04 -8.45 -7.39
CA ASN A 91 0.14 -9.42 -7.98
C ASN A 91 0.78 -10.82 -8.02
N THR A 92 2.01 -10.95 -8.50
CA THR A 92 2.73 -12.22 -8.60
C THR A 92 3.03 -12.83 -7.24
N PHE A 93 3.37 -12.04 -6.22
CA PHE A 93 3.66 -12.58 -4.88
C PHE A 93 2.40 -13.03 -4.14
N ILE A 94 1.30 -12.27 -4.25
CA ILE A 94 0.02 -12.61 -3.59
C ILE A 94 -0.66 -13.78 -4.30
N TYR A 95 -0.77 -13.75 -5.63
CA TYR A 95 -1.44 -14.80 -6.38
C TYR A 95 -0.53 -16.01 -6.61
N GLY A 96 0.73 -15.80 -6.99
CA GLY A 96 1.67 -16.89 -7.25
C GLY A 96 2.21 -17.55 -5.98
N GLY A 97 2.54 -16.76 -4.95
CA GLY A 97 3.05 -17.29 -3.68
C GLY A 97 2.00 -18.10 -2.92
N GLY A 98 0.74 -17.65 -2.92
CA GLY A 98 -0.36 -18.37 -2.29
C GLY A 98 -0.65 -19.72 -2.95
N ILE A 99 -0.54 -19.82 -4.28
CA ILE A 99 -0.74 -21.07 -5.02
C ILE A 99 0.40 -22.06 -4.71
N ILE A 100 1.66 -21.62 -4.77
CA ILE A 100 2.82 -22.50 -4.54
C ILE A 100 2.84 -23.03 -3.09
N LEU A 101 2.67 -22.16 -2.10
CA LEU A 101 2.59 -22.56 -0.69
C LEU A 101 1.39 -23.49 -0.43
N GLY A 102 0.25 -23.19 -1.03
CA GLY A 102 -0.96 -24.01 -0.94
C GLY A 102 -0.75 -25.41 -1.51
N THR A 103 -0.14 -25.52 -2.70
CA THR A 103 0.15 -26.81 -3.35
C THR A 103 1.17 -27.64 -2.58
N VAL A 104 2.25 -27.03 -2.07
CA VAL A 104 3.26 -27.74 -1.27
C VAL A 104 2.67 -28.25 0.04
N LEU A 105 1.90 -27.43 0.74
CA LEU A 105 1.19 -27.86 1.97
C LEU A 105 0.18 -28.98 1.68
N PHE A 106 -0.58 -28.88 0.59
CA PHE A 106 -1.54 -29.90 0.19
C PHE A 106 -0.86 -31.24 -0.14
N LEU A 107 0.23 -31.22 -0.91
CA LEU A 107 1.02 -32.43 -1.22
C LEU A 107 1.64 -33.04 0.04
N SER A 108 2.13 -32.22 0.98
CA SER A 108 2.68 -32.69 2.25
C SER A 108 1.64 -33.33 3.19
N LEU A 109 0.35 -33.04 2.98
CA LEU A 109 -0.77 -33.65 3.72
C LEU A 109 -1.26 -34.95 3.08
N ILE A 110 -1.09 -35.12 1.77
CA ILE A 110 -1.53 -36.31 1.03
C ILE A 110 -0.47 -37.41 1.02
N ILE A 111 0.81 -37.06 1.05
CA ILE A 111 1.89 -38.04 1.17
C ILE A 111 2.09 -38.32 2.67
N PRO A 112 1.65 -39.48 3.21
CA PRO A 112 2.04 -39.85 4.56
C PRO A 112 3.57 -39.98 4.57
N GLN A 113 4.23 -39.31 5.52
CA GLN A 113 5.65 -39.50 5.78
C GLN A 113 5.86 -41.00 6.02
N ILE A 114 6.55 -41.68 5.09
CA ILE A 114 7.04 -43.06 5.25
C ILE A 114 8.16 -43.06 6.28
#